data_AF-A0A949SNE2-F1
#
_entry.id   AF-A0A949SNE2-F1
#
_cell.length_a   1.000
_cell.length_b   1.000
_cell.length_c   1.000
_cell.angle_alpha   90.00
_cell.angle_beta   90.00
_cell.angle_gamma   90.00
#
_symmetry.space_group_name_H-M   'P 1'
#
loop_
_entity.id
_entity.type
_entity.pdbx_description
1 polymer ?
#
loop_
_entity_poly.entity_id
_entity_poly.type
_entity_poly.pdbx_seq_one_letter_code
_entity_poly.pdbx_strand_id
1 'polypeptide(L)'
;MKAELDTLIDSYLDGSISAPDMRRLNQRLNQDVEARRAFTEMLNLDSALAALAAGHVPVRVETPVFRPFRWKSRAAALAACLALAALVWWWQQPGPAFATVEKAAGIADFAEHRALRGERHSIRAGSVSLLTERGARIVIEAPAEFWFESGQRLHLKRGRLAAEVPPPAKGFTVITPSGDAVDLGTRFGVDVPVAGAAEVHVFQGEVIARPTGDAARRSLRGGDAVSLDQGASTARELRSAAFIQLDEMRELSAGLDAGQRARSEAALAGLRQDPALITLLDFETPDSASLPGVFRSVQGRWPGSHAPEFVEVGDHLKLDAGGGRDWPQLTLAAWVRLDRLGEPYQSLLHTDGWESSNPGQVHWMITHHATMRLALRGNTLAAGFENPGGNPDSLTPVLPEQGRWVHLAAVYDAPGRTVRFHLNGRLDREVRLDVAHPARLGPAQIGNWNRNDRRLSGRVDELILLGRAMSEAELRELHAAGSPYR
;
A
#
# COMPACT_ATOMS: atom_id res chain seq x y z
N MET A 1 -30.76 -39.68 -73.47
CA MET A 1 -29.86 -40.56 -72.71
C MET A 1 -29.22 -39.85 -71.52
N LYS A 2 -28.54 -38.71 -71.68
CA LYS A 2 -27.95 -37.97 -70.55
C LYS A 2 -28.98 -37.60 -69.46
N ALA A 3 -30.14 -37.05 -69.84
CA ALA A 3 -31.21 -36.68 -68.91
C ALA A 3 -31.79 -37.86 -68.10
N GLU A 4 -31.78 -39.08 -68.65
CA GLU A 4 -32.25 -40.28 -67.93
C GLU A 4 -31.21 -40.72 -66.89
N LEU A 5 -29.92 -40.67 -67.23
CA LEU A 5 -28.84 -40.94 -66.30
C LEU A 5 -28.83 -39.93 -65.15
N ASP A 6 -28.94 -38.63 -65.46
CA ASP A 6 -28.98 -37.56 -64.44
C ASP A 6 -30.12 -37.80 -63.45
N THR A 7 -31.32 -38.16 -63.94
CA THR A 7 -32.48 -38.47 -63.07
C THR A 7 -32.23 -39.67 -62.15
N LEU A 8 -31.55 -40.71 -62.64
CA LEU A 8 -31.20 -41.88 -61.83
C LEU A 8 -30.14 -41.55 -60.79
N ILE A 9 -29.17 -40.70 -61.12
CA ILE A 9 -28.11 -40.26 -60.20
C ILE A 9 -28.71 -39.38 -59.10
N ASP A 10 -29.57 -38.43 -59.45
CA ASP A 10 -30.22 -37.54 -58.48
C ASP A 10 -31.07 -38.34 -57.46
N SER A 11 -31.86 -39.30 -57.95
CA SER A 11 -32.67 -40.18 -57.10
C SER A 11 -31.81 -41.08 -56.20
N TYR A 12 -30.58 -41.40 -56.62
CA TYR A 12 -29.65 -42.17 -55.78
C TYR A 12 -29.06 -41.31 -54.66
N LEU A 13 -28.67 -40.06 -54.96
CA LEU A 13 -28.07 -39.14 -54.00
C LEU A 13 -29.07 -38.67 -52.94
N ASP A 14 -30.33 -38.46 -53.31
CA ASP A 14 -31.39 -38.08 -52.36
C ASP A 14 -31.97 -39.27 -51.56
N GLY A 15 -31.52 -40.50 -51.85
CA GLY A 15 -31.93 -41.73 -51.18
C GLY A 15 -33.32 -42.26 -51.59
N SER A 16 -33.94 -41.72 -52.63
CA SER A 16 -35.30 -42.09 -53.09
C SER A 16 -35.33 -43.15 -54.19
N ILE A 17 -34.18 -43.58 -54.70
CA ILE A 17 -34.10 -44.50 -55.85
C ILE A 17 -34.80 -45.84 -55.59
N SER A 18 -35.65 -46.24 -56.54
CA SER A 18 -36.35 -47.52 -56.49
C SER A 18 -35.40 -48.69 -56.78
N ALA A 19 -35.67 -49.89 -56.26
CA ALA A 19 -34.84 -51.07 -56.55
C ALA A 19 -34.73 -51.41 -58.06
N PRO A 20 -35.78 -51.27 -58.89
CA PRO A 20 -35.66 -51.39 -60.35
C PRO A 20 -34.74 -50.34 -60.99
N ASP A 21 -34.82 -49.09 -60.55
CA ASP A 21 -34.03 -47.99 -61.10
C ASP A 21 -32.57 -48.05 -60.64
N MET A 22 -32.31 -48.54 -59.42
CA MET A 22 -30.97 -48.83 -58.94
C MET A 22 -30.27 -49.90 -59.78
N ARG A 23 -31.01 -50.92 -60.25
CA ARG A 23 -30.47 -51.91 -61.19
C ARG A 23 -30.14 -51.29 -62.55
N ARG A 24 -30.97 -50.38 -63.06
CA ARG A 24 -30.71 -49.65 -64.31
C ARG A 24 -29.49 -48.74 -64.20
N LEU A 25 -29.37 -48.02 -63.07
CA LEU A 25 -28.20 -47.18 -62.77
C LEU A 25 -26.92 -48.02 -62.74
N ASN A 26 -26.91 -49.12 -61.96
CA ASN A 26 -25.75 -50.03 -61.89
C ASN A 26 -25.38 -50.62 -63.26
N GLN A 27 -26.37 -51.00 -64.07
CA GLN A 27 -26.12 -51.50 -65.43
C GLN A 27 -25.44 -50.43 -66.30
N ARG A 28 -25.91 -49.18 -66.24
CA ARG A 28 -25.31 -48.06 -66.97
C ARG A 28 -23.89 -47.75 -66.50
N LEU A 29 -23.67 -47.70 -65.19
CA LEU A 29 -22.34 -47.48 -64.61
C LEU A 29 -21.36 -48.60 -64.97
N ASN A 30 -21.81 -49.84 -65.14
CA ASN A 30 -20.93 -50.93 -65.57
C ASN A 30 -20.55 -50.83 -67.06
N GLN A 31 -21.47 -50.36 -67.90
CA GLN A 31 -21.31 -50.41 -69.36
C GLN A 31 -20.71 -49.14 -69.98
N ASP A 32 -20.77 -48.00 -69.30
CA ASP A 32 -20.37 -46.70 -69.86
C ASP A 32 -19.38 -45.96 -68.95
N VAL A 33 -18.21 -45.62 -69.49
CA VAL A 33 -17.14 -44.92 -68.75
C VAL A 33 -17.49 -43.46 -68.47
N GLU A 34 -18.20 -42.78 -69.37
CA GLU A 34 -18.64 -41.40 -69.17
C GLU A 34 -19.75 -41.34 -68.11
N ALA A 35 -20.59 -42.37 -68.03
CA ALA A 35 -21.58 -42.49 -66.96
C ALA A 35 -20.92 -42.63 -65.58
N ARG A 36 -19.84 -43.42 -65.45
CA ARG A 36 -19.06 -43.52 -64.21
C ARG A 36 -18.41 -42.21 -63.80
N ARG A 37 -17.89 -41.47 -64.78
CA ARG A 37 -17.26 -40.16 -64.54
C ARG A 37 -18.29 -39.16 -64.02
N ALA A 38 -19.43 -39.03 -64.71
CA ALA A 38 -20.52 -38.16 -64.29
C ALA A 38 -21.06 -38.51 -62.89
N PHE A 39 -21.19 -39.80 -62.58
CA PHE A 39 -21.62 -40.27 -61.26
C PHE A 39 -20.61 -39.93 -60.15
N THR A 40 -19.32 -40.09 -60.42
CA THR A 40 -18.25 -39.74 -59.47
C THR A 40 -18.19 -38.23 -59.24
N GLU A 41 -18.33 -37.42 -60.29
CA GLU A 41 -18.39 -35.96 -60.18
C GLU A 41 -19.57 -35.51 -59.33
N MET A 42 -20.75 -36.12 -59.52
CA MET A 42 -21.93 -35.77 -58.74
C MET A 42 -21.84 -36.23 -57.27
N LEU A 43 -21.26 -37.41 -56.99
CA LEU A 43 -20.99 -37.86 -55.63
C LEU A 43 -20.00 -36.95 -54.88
N ASN A 44 -18.97 -36.48 -55.58
CA ASN A 44 -18.01 -35.54 -55.00
C ASN A 44 -18.67 -34.18 -54.72
N LEU A 45 -19.55 -33.71 -55.61
CA LEU A 45 -20.32 -32.48 -55.41
C LEU A 45 -21.29 -32.62 -54.23
N ASP A 46 -22.03 -33.73 -54.14
CA ASP A 46 -22.96 -34.00 -53.05
C ASP A 46 -22.24 -34.08 -51.70
N SER A 47 -21.10 -34.78 -51.63
CA SER A 47 -20.25 -34.84 -50.43
C SER A 47 -19.70 -33.45 -50.04
N ALA A 48 -19.27 -32.64 -51.02
CA ALA A 48 -18.81 -31.27 -50.79
C ALA A 48 -19.95 -30.35 -50.32
N LEU A 49 -21.15 -30.49 -50.88
CA LEU A 49 -22.35 -29.77 -50.47
C LEU A 49 -22.79 -30.20 -49.06
N ALA A 50 -22.73 -31.48 -48.73
CA ALA A 50 -23.00 -32.00 -47.40
C ALA A 50 -21.99 -31.49 -46.36
N ALA A 51 -20.70 -31.40 -46.72
CA ALA A 51 -19.67 -30.81 -45.88
C ALA A 51 -19.87 -29.29 -45.68
N LEU A 52 -20.29 -28.56 -46.73
CA LEU A 52 -20.71 -27.16 -46.63
C LEU A 52 -21.98 -26.98 -45.78
N ALA A 53 -22.92 -27.93 -45.88
CA ALA A 53 -24.17 -27.94 -45.13
C ALA A 53 -24.02 -28.41 -43.68
N ALA A 54 -22.92 -29.09 -43.32
CA ALA A 54 -22.65 -29.58 -41.96
C ALA A 54 -22.50 -28.46 -40.91
N GLY A 55 -22.33 -27.20 -41.36
CA GLY A 55 -22.42 -25.99 -40.52
C GLY A 55 -23.65 -25.11 -40.81
N HIS A 56 -24.55 -25.54 -41.70
CA HIS A 56 -25.70 -24.77 -42.16
C HIS A 56 -26.99 -25.32 -41.53
N VAL A 57 -27.51 -24.61 -40.52
CA VAL A 57 -28.83 -24.90 -39.97
C VAL A 57 -29.88 -24.32 -40.93
N PRO A 58 -30.75 -25.13 -41.57
CA PRO A 58 -31.77 -24.62 -42.47
C PRO A 58 -32.79 -23.79 -41.67
N VAL A 59 -33.06 -22.55 -42.13
CA VAL A 59 -34.22 -21.80 -41.69
C VAL A 59 -35.45 -22.44 -42.34
N ARG A 60 -36.13 -23.30 -41.58
CA ARG A 60 -37.41 -23.87 -42.00
C ARG A 60 -38.49 -22.79 -41.92
N VAL A 61 -38.82 -22.19 -43.06
CA VAL A 61 -40.05 -21.40 -43.23
C VAL A 61 -41.07 -22.28 -43.95
N GLU A 62 -41.82 -23.07 -43.19
CA GLU A 62 -43.11 -23.56 -43.66
C GLU A 62 -44.16 -22.52 -43.28
N THR A 63 -44.93 -22.05 -44.27
CA THR A 63 -46.17 -21.31 -44.05
C THR A 63 -47.30 -22.34 -43.91
N PRO A 64 -47.91 -22.52 -42.72
CA PRO A 64 -49.13 -23.28 -42.60
C PRO A 64 -50.32 -22.39 -42.95
N VAL A 65 -51.20 -22.94 -43.77
CA VAL A 65 -52.58 -22.47 -43.96
C VAL A 65 -53.26 -22.43 -42.59
N PHE A 66 -53.84 -21.28 -42.25
CA PHE A 66 -54.54 -21.05 -40.99
C PHE A 66 -55.72 -22.03 -40.80
N ARG A 67 -55.62 -22.85 -39.76
CA ARG A 67 -56.76 -23.25 -38.92
C ARG A 67 -56.52 -22.73 -37.50
N PRO A 68 -57.57 -22.30 -36.78
CA PRO A 68 -57.42 -21.39 -35.64
C PRO A 68 -56.91 -22.14 -34.42
N PHE A 69 -55.66 -21.91 -34.02
CA PHE A 69 -55.14 -22.37 -32.73
C PHE A 69 -54.10 -21.40 -32.14
N ARG A 70 -54.65 -20.49 -31.31
CA ARG A 70 -54.12 -19.80 -30.11
C ARG A 70 -52.82 -18.99 -30.21
N TRP A 71 -52.93 -17.73 -29.78
CA TRP A 71 -51.95 -16.62 -29.65
C TRP A 71 -50.60 -16.89 -28.92
N LYS A 72 -50.09 -18.13 -28.84
CA LYS A 72 -48.91 -18.48 -28.02
C LYS A 72 -47.55 -18.37 -28.74
N SER A 73 -47.48 -18.17 -30.06
CA SER A 73 -46.21 -18.19 -30.81
C SER A 73 -45.47 -16.84 -30.90
N ARG A 74 -46.16 -15.70 -30.82
CA ARG A 74 -45.48 -14.39 -30.63
C ARG A 74 -44.88 -14.24 -29.23
N ALA A 75 -45.48 -14.91 -28.24
CA ALA A 75 -44.94 -14.97 -26.88
C ALA A 75 -43.63 -15.75 -26.81
N ALA A 76 -43.45 -16.80 -27.62
CA ALA A 76 -42.25 -17.65 -27.60
C ALA A 76 -41.00 -16.95 -28.18
N ALA A 77 -41.14 -16.23 -29.31
CA ALA A 77 -40.03 -15.47 -29.89
C ALA A 77 -39.64 -14.26 -29.01
N LEU A 78 -40.64 -13.56 -28.46
CA LEU A 78 -40.41 -12.49 -27.48
C LEU A 78 -39.74 -13.05 -26.21
N ALA A 79 -40.18 -14.21 -25.73
CA ALA A 79 -39.57 -14.87 -24.57
C ALA A 79 -38.13 -15.32 -24.84
N ALA A 80 -37.79 -15.76 -26.05
CA ALA A 80 -36.42 -16.11 -26.42
C ALA A 80 -35.50 -14.87 -26.51
N CYS A 81 -35.98 -13.77 -27.09
CA CYS A 81 -35.24 -12.51 -27.10
C CYS A 81 -35.10 -11.91 -25.70
N LEU A 82 -36.15 -11.99 -24.87
CA LEU A 82 -36.09 -11.59 -23.46
C LEU A 82 -35.18 -12.51 -22.65
N ALA A 83 -35.11 -13.81 -22.96
CA ALA A 83 -34.23 -14.76 -22.29
C ALA A 83 -32.76 -14.53 -22.69
N LEU A 84 -32.47 -14.26 -23.97
CA LEU A 84 -31.14 -13.87 -24.44
C LEU A 84 -30.73 -12.50 -23.88
N ALA A 85 -31.63 -11.53 -23.89
CA ALA A 85 -31.41 -10.23 -23.26
C ALA A 85 -31.20 -10.39 -21.75
N ALA A 86 -31.96 -11.27 -21.08
CA ALA A 86 -31.79 -11.58 -19.67
C ALA A 86 -30.48 -12.34 -19.40
N LEU A 87 -30.04 -13.24 -20.28
CA LEU A 87 -28.76 -13.95 -20.18
C LEU A 87 -27.58 -13.01 -20.38
N VAL A 88 -27.65 -12.13 -21.39
CA VAL A 88 -26.65 -11.09 -21.63
C VAL A 88 -26.64 -10.09 -20.49
N TRP A 89 -27.81 -9.66 -20.02
CA TRP A 89 -27.96 -8.79 -18.86
C TRP A 89 -27.46 -9.45 -17.57
N TRP A 90 -27.68 -10.75 -17.39
CA TRP A 90 -27.17 -11.57 -16.28
C TRP A 90 -25.65 -11.72 -16.34
N TRP A 91 -25.08 -11.95 -17.52
CA TRP A 91 -23.62 -11.99 -17.72
C TRP A 91 -22.96 -10.62 -17.60
N GLN A 92 -23.69 -9.55 -17.88
CA GLN A 92 -23.24 -8.18 -17.67
C GLN A 92 -23.50 -7.66 -16.24
N GLN A 93 -24.21 -8.42 -15.39
CA GLN A 93 -24.31 -8.04 -13.98
C GLN A 93 -22.91 -8.05 -13.38
N PRO A 94 -22.45 -6.92 -12.80
CA PRO A 94 -21.21 -6.90 -12.08
C PRO A 94 -21.27 -7.98 -10.99
N GLY A 95 -20.22 -8.79 -10.88
CA GLY A 95 -20.10 -9.75 -9.78
C GLY A 95 -20.28 -9.06 -8.41
N PRO A 96 -20.57 -9.84 -7.35
CA PRO A 96 -20.82 -9.29 -6.02
C PRO A 96 -19.63 -8.43 -5.56
N ALA A 97 -19.95 -7.30 -4.94
CA ALA A 97 -18.95 -6.47 -4.29
C ALA A 97 -18.40 -7.21 -3.06
N PHE A 98 -17.08 -7.23 -2.92
CA PHE A 98 -16.42 -7.85 -1.77
C PHE A 98 -16.15 -6.86 -0.64
N ALA A 99 -15.99 -5.58 -1.00
CA ALA A 99 -15.80 -4.49 -0.06
C ALA A 99 -16.38 -3.17 -0.60
N THR A 100 -16.57 -2.23 0.31
CA THR A 100 -16.97 -0.86 0.02
C THR A 100 -15.95 0.11 0.59
N VAL A 101 -15.71 1.23 -0.10
CA VAL A 101 -14.84 2.29 0.41
C VAL A 101 -15.55 3.06 1.53
N GLU A 102 -14.97 3.08 2.73
CA GLU A 102 -15.44 3.91 3.84
C GLU A 102 -14.85 5.32 3.77
N LYS A 103 -13.54 5.44 3.50
CA LYS A 103 -12.83 6.71 3.42
C LYS A 103 -11.60 6.57 2.53
N ALA A 104 -11.20 7.65 1.87
CA ALA A 104 -9.93 7.74 1.18
C ALA A 104 -9.24 9.07 1.53
N ALA A 105 -7.93 9.03 1.71
CA ALA A 105 -7.11 10.20 1.99
C ALA A 105 -6.09 10.34 0.86
N GLY A 106 -6.25 11.37 0.02
CA GLY A 106 -5.36 11.64 -1.12
C GLY A 106 -5.49 10.67 -2.31
N ILE A 107 -6.65 10.01 -2.47
CA ILE A 107 -6.94 9.12 -3.61
C ILE A 107 -8.27 9.53 -4.24
N ALA A 108 -8.24 10.08 -5.46
CA ALA A 108 -9.46 10.53 -6.15
C ALA A 108 -10.33 9.37 -6.67
N ASP A 109 -9.69 8.28 -7.12
CA ASP A 109 -10.40 7.16 -7.76
C ASP A 109 -11.20 6.30 -6.77
N PHE A 110 -10.96 6.45 -5.47
CA PHE A 110 -11.62 5.69 -4.40
C PHE A 110 -12.64 6.57 -3.67
N ALA A 111 -13.67 7.01 -4.40
CA ALA A 111 -14.79 7.74 -3.82
C ALA A 111 -15.49 6.90 -2.73
N GLU A 112 -16.02 7.57 -1.70
CA GLU A 112 -16.79 6.93 -0.63
C GLU A 112 -17.97 6.14 -1.19
N HIS A 113 -18.27 5.01 -0.56
CA HIS A 113 -19.30 4.04 -0.99
C HIS A 113 -19.04 3.33 -2.33
N ARG A 114 -17.90 3.57 -2.98
CA ARG A 114 -17.50 2.77 -4.15
C ARG A 114 -17.40 1.29 -3.76
N ALA A 115 -18.08 0.44 -4.52
CA ALA A 115 -17.98 -1.01 -4.40
C ALA A 115 -16.73 -1.54 -5.13
N LEU A 116 -15.92 -2.34 -4.44
CA LEU A 116 -14.77 -3.06 -4.96
C LEU A 116 -15.12 -4.53 -5.19
N ARG A 117 -14.69 -5.09 -6.33
CA ARG A 117 -14.91 -6.50 -6.67
C ARG A 117 -13.55 -7.19 -6.84
N GLY A 118 -13.49 -8.21 -7.70
CA GLY A 118 -12.29 -9.01 -7.92
C GLY A 118 -11.26 -8.40 -8.87
N GLU A 119 -11.47 -7.17 -9.33
CA GLU A 119 -10.48 -6.47 -10.16
C GLU A 119 -9.21 -6.11 -9.38
N ARG A 120 -8.11 -5.92 -10.11
CA ARG A 120 -6.86 -5.45 -9.52
C ARG A 120 -6.89 -3.95 -9.30
N HIS A 121 -6.45 -3.55 -8.12
CA HIS A 121 -6.34 -2.17 -7.70
C HIS A 121 -4.87 -1.81 -7.49
N SER A 122 -4.48 -0.62 -7.95
CA SER A 122 -3.18 -0.04 -7.68
C SER A 122 -3.35 1.38 -7.18
N ILE A 123 -2.72 1.68 -6.05
CA ILE A 123 -2.68 3.02 -5.47
C ILE A 123 -1.22 3.46 -5.39
N ARG A 124 -0.93 4.65 -5.94
CA ARG A 124 0.44 5.19 -5.99
C ARG A 124 0.76 6.11 -4.81
N ALA A 125 -0.27 6.76 -4.29
CA ALA A 125 -0.20 7.73 -3.20
C ALA A 125 -1.50 7.64 -2.39
N GLY A 126 -1.46 8.07 -1.14
CA GLY A 126 -2.59 8.13 -0.23
C GLY A 126 -2.90 6.82 0.48
N SER A 127 -4.06 6.80 1.10
CA SER A 127 -4.55 5.64 1.87
C SER A 127 -6.05 5.48 1.69
N VAL A 128 -6.54 4.25 1.77
CA VAL A 128 -7.96 3.93 1.65
C VAL A 128 -8.40 3.00 2.77
N SER A 129 -9.55 3.30 3.39
CA SER A 129 -10.23 2.41 4.32
C SER A 129 -11.42 1.73 3.65
N LEU A 130 -11.53 0.42 3.84
CA LEU A 130 -12.48 -0.46 3.19
C LEU A 130 -13.25 -1.25 4.24
N LEU A 131 -14.54 -1.46 4.00
CA LEU A 131 -15.41 -2.31 4.79
C LEU A 131 -15.87 -3.51 3.97
N THR A 132 -15.55 -4.72 4.42
CA THR A 132 -16.04 -5.96 3.80
C THR A 132 -17.48 -6.27 4.23
N GLU A 133 -18.17 -7.13 3.47
CA GLU A 133 -19.55 -7.56 3.77
C GLU A 133 -19.70 -8.14 5.19
N ARG A 134 -18.68 -8.84 5.69
CA ARG A 134 -18.69 -9.44 7.05
C ARG A 134 -18.26 -8.49 8.15
N GLY A 135 -17.86 -7.26 7.79
CA GLY A 135 -17.51 -6.20 8.73
C GLY A 135 -16.01 -6.07 9.04
N ALA A 136 -15.11 -6.74 8.31
CA ALA A 136 -13.68 -6.47 8.44
C ALA A 136 -13.38 -5.07 7.89
N ARG A 137 -12.69 -4.26 8.69
CA ARG A 137 -12.23 -2.93 8.28
C ARG A 137 -10.75 -2.99 7.94
N ILE A 138 -10.41 -2.52 6.75
CA ILE A 138 -9.08 -2.68 6.16
C ILE A 138 -8.58 -1.31 5.76
N VAL A 139 -7.41 -0.90 6.23
CA VAL A 139 -6.72 0.31 5.78
C VAL A 139 -5.53 -0.11 4.93
N ILE A 140 -5.42 0.41 3.71
CA ILE A 140 -4.32 0.14 2.80
C ILE A 140 -3.59 1.45 2.51
N GLU A 141 -2.27 1.49 2.77
CA GLU A 141 -1.39 2.62 2.51
C GLU A 141 -0.61 2.40 1.21
N ALA A 142 -0.52 3.44 0.37
CA ALA A 142 0.27 3.43 -0.85
C ALA A 142 1.80 3.47 -0.58
N PRO A 143 2.62 3.01 -1.54
CA PRO A 143 2.25 2.37 -2.79
C PRO A 143 1.76 0.93 -2.58
N ALA A 144 0.60 0.58 -3.14
CA ALA A 144 0.04 -0.76 -2.99
C ALA A 144 -0.57 -1.33 -4.28
N GLU A 145 -0.54 -2.65 -4.38
CA GLU A 145 -1.23 -3.44 -5.41
C GLU A 145 -1.98 -4.58 -4.73
N PHE A 146 -3.30 -4.64 -4.89
CA PHE A 146 -4.16 -5.60 -4.20
C PHE A 146 -5.40 -5.96 -5.03
N TRP A 147 -6.03 -7.09 -4.70
CA TRP A 147 -7.35 -7.47 -5.23
C TRP A 147 -8.05 -8.42 -4.26
N PHE A 148 -9.38 -8.47 -4.33
CA PHE A 148 -10.15 -9.43 -3.54
C PHE A 148 -10.36 -10.72 -4.34
N GLU A 149 -10.12 -11.86 -3.70
CA GLU A 149 -10.58 -13.18 -4.19
C GLU A 149 -12.01 -13.46 -3.70
N SER A 150 -12.36 -12.97 -2.51
CA SER A 150 -13.70 -13.02 -1.94
C SER A 150 -13.84 -11.97 -0.82
N GLY A 151 -15.04 -11.82 -0.22
CA GLY A 151 -15.26 -10.95 0.94
C GLY A 151 -14.45 -11.32 2.20
N GLN A 152 -13.74 -12.45 2.20
CA GLN A 152 -12.85 -12.89 3.29
C GLN A 152 -11.40 -13.08 2.87
N ARG A 153 -11.05 -12.87 1.60
CA ARG A 153 -9.71 -13.16 1.07
C ARG A 153 -9.24 -12.01 0.20
N LEU A 154 -8.18 -11.34 0.64
CA LEU A 154 -7.54 -10.26 -0.09
C LEU A 154 -6.11 -10.66 -0.43
N HIS A 155 -5.73 -10.48 -1.68
CA HIS A 155 -4.35 -10.60 -2.14
C HIS A 155 -3.67 -9.25 -2.03
N LEU A 156 -2.55 -9.20 -1.33
CA LEU A 156 -1.69 -8.03 -1.19
C LEU A 156 -0.34 -8.35 -1.83
N LYS A 157 -0.10 -7.82 -3.02
CA LYS A 157 1.13 -8.07 -3.77
C LYS A 157 2.28 -7.14 -3.35
N ARG A 158 1.95 -5.92 -2.96
CA ARG A 158 2.85 -4.95 -2.32
C ARG A 158 2.05 -3.91 -1.54
N GLY A 159 2.69 -3.28 -0.58
CA GLY A 159 2.12 -2.19 0.23
C GLY A 159 1.83 -2.64 1.66
N ARG A 160 1.20 -1.73 2.42
CA ARG A 160 0.85 -1.96 3.82
C ARG A 160 -0.63 -2.03 4.01
N LEU A 161 -1.04 -2.99 4.82
CA LEU A 161 -2.43 -3.22 5.16
C LEU A 161 -2.56 -3.37 6.67
N ALA A 162 -3.43 -2.60 7.29
CA ALA A 162 -3.94 -2.85 8.64
C ALA A 162 -5.37 -3.38 8.55
N ALA A 163 -5.70 -4.39 9.35
CA ALA A 163 -7.04 -4.94 9.43
C ALA A 163 -7.51 -4.97 10.88
N GLU A 164 -8.76 -4.55 11.09
CA GLU A 164 -9.52 -4.75 12.30
C GLU A 164 -10.68 -5.70 11.98
N VAL A 165 -10.63 -6.89 12.58
CA VAL A 165 -11.55 -7.97 12.23
C VAL A 165 -12.45 -8.30 13.43
N PRO A 166 -13.72 -7.87 13.40
CA PRO A 166 -14.66 -8.19 14.47
C PRO A 166 -15.07 -9.67 14.44
N PRO A 167 -15.71 -10.20 15.51
CA PRO A 167 -16.09 -11.62 15.58
C PRO A 167 -16.85 -12.20 14.37
N PRO A 168 -17.77 -11.48 13.71
CA PRO A 168 -18.47 -11.98 12.51
C PRO A 168 -17.58 -12.16 11.27
N ALA A 169 -16.43 -11.48 11.24
CA ALA A 169 -15.49 -11.47 10.13
C ALA A 169 -14.26 -12.37 10.34
N LYS A 170 -14.22 -13.13 11.44
CA LYS A 170 -13.14 -14.08 11.74
C LYS A 170 -12.83 -15.01 10.56
N GLY A 171 -11.56 -15.24 10.32
CA GLY A 171 -11.07 -16.00 9.17
C GLY A 171 -10.73 -15.13 7.95
N PHE A 172 -10.81 -13.80 8.08
CA PHE A 172 -10.29 -12.88 7.07
C PHE A 172 -8.80 -13.20 6.80
N THR A 173 -8.46 -13.42 5.53
CA THR A 173 -7.14 -13.89 5.12
C THR A 173 -6.49 -12.88 4.18
N VAL A 174 -5.28 -12.43 4.53
CA VAL A 174 -4.42 -11.65 3.65
C VAL A 174 -3.40 -12.59 3.03
N ILE A 175 -3.42 -12.69 1.71
CA ILE A 175 -2.55 -13.55 0.91
C ILE A 175 -1.43 -12.69 0.36
N THR A 176 -0.19 -13.08 0.62
CA THR A 176 1.00 -12.40 0.11
C THR A 176 1.84 -13.36 -0.73
N PRO A 177 2.81 -12.87 -1.53
CA PRO A 177 3.67 -13.75 -2.31
C PRO A 177 4.46 -14.77 -1.46
N SER A 178 4.80 -14.44 -0.21
CA SER A 178 5.63 -15.29 0.67
C SER A 178 4.86 -15.97 1.80
N GLY A 179 3.54 -15.78 1.89
CA GLY A 179 2.67 -16.52 2.79
C GLY A 179 1.32 -15.85 3.10
N ASP A 180 0.51 -16.53 3.90
CA ASP A 180 -0.82 -16.07 4.30
C ASP A 180 -0.85 -15.66 5.77
N ALA A 181 -1.58 -14.59 6.07
CA ALA A 181 -2.01 -14.21 7.42
C ALA A 181 -3.50 -14.46 7.57
N VAL A 182 -3.89 -15.38 8.46
CA VAL A 182 -5.29 -15.73 8.75
C VAL A 182 -5.70 -15.19 10.11
N ASP A 183 -6.68 -14.30 10.11
CA ASP A 183 -7.24 -13.70 11.31
C ASP A 183 -8.11 -14.68 12.12
N LEU A 184 -8.01 -14.62 13.46
CA LEU A 184 -8.89 -15.33 14.39
C LEU A 184 -9.75 -14.40 15.28
N GLY A 185 -9.83 -13.11 14.95
CA GLY A 185 -10.59 -12.06 15.62
C GLY A 185 -9.70 -11.01 16.27
N THR A 186 -8.99 -10.23 15.44
CA THR A 186 -7.77 -9.52 15.84
C THR A 186 -7.61 -8.18 15.11
N ARG A 187 -6.77 -7.31 15.68
CA ARG A 187 -6.12 -6.19 14.96
C ARG A 187 -4.71 -6.58 14.55
N PHE A 188 -4.43 -6.58 13.24
CA PHE A 188 -3.12 -6.96 12.71
C PHE A 188 -2.72 -6.12 11.49
N GLY A 189 -1.43 -6.14 11.16
CA GLY A 189 -0.85 -5.48 10.01
C GLY A 189 -0.05 -6.46 9.15
N VAL A 190 -0.03 -6.22 7.84
CA VAL A 190 0.77 -6.95 6.86
C VAL A 190 1.54 -5.95 6.00
N ASP A 191 2.88 -6.04 6.02
CA ASP A 191 3.78 -5.20 5.23
C ASP A 191 4.44 -6.07 4.15
N VAL A 192 4.17 -5.76 2.87
CA VAL A 192 4.76 -6.44 1.73
C VAL A 192 5.65 -5.45 0.99
N PRO A 193 6.98 -5.44 1.26
CA PRO A 193 7.90 -4.51 0.63
C PRO A 193 8.04 -4.79 -0.87
N VAL A 194 8.57 -3.83 -1.63
CA VAL A 194 8.84 -3.99 -3.07
C VAL A 194 9.83 -5.12 -3.34
N ALA A 195 10.80 -5.28 -2.43
CA ALA A 195 11.76 -6.38 -2.41
C ALA A 195 11.90 -6.88 -0.97
N GLY A 196 11.93 -8.20 -0.79
CA GLY A 196 12.01 -8.84 0.52
C GLY A 196 10.76 -9.66 0.86
N ALA A 197 10.74 -10.17 2.09
CA ALA A 197 9.68 -11.02 2.61
C ALA A 197 8.52 -10.20 3.19
N ALA A 198 7.31 -10.75 3.12
CA ALA A 198 6.15 -10.18 3.81
C ALA A 198 6.32 -10.30 5.32
N GLU A 199 5.92 -9.26 6.04
CA GLU A 199 5.90 -9.25 7.50
C GLU A 199 4.47 -9.19 8.03
N VAL A 200 4.19 -9.97 9.07
CA VAL A 200 2.90 -10.00 9.78
C VAL A 200 3.11 -9.48 11.19
N HIS A 201 2.29 -8.50 11.60
CA HIS A 201 2.38 -7.77 12.86
C HIS A 201 1.07 -7.89 13.62
N VAL A 202 1.06 -8.42 14.83
CA VAL A 202 -0.18 -8.60 15.61
C VAL A 202 -0.27 -7.56 16.71
N PHE A 203 -1.24 -6.64 16.58
CA PHE A 203 -1.45 -5.58 17.56
C PHE A 203 -2.26 -6.07 18.75
N GLN A 204 -3.34 -6.83 18.48
CA GLN A 204 -4.24 -7.34 19.52
C GLN A 204 -4.98 -8.57 19.03
N GLY A 205 -4.90 -9.69 19.76
CA GLY A 205 -5.61 -10.93 19.44
C GLY A 205 -4.65 -12.03 18.98
N GLU A 206 -5.11 -12.88 18.07
CA GLU A 206 -4.36 -14.00 17.50
C GLU A 206 -4.45 -14.06 15.96
N VAL A 207 -3.32 -14.35 15.29
CA VAL A 207 -3.21 -14.55 13.83
C VAL A 207 -2.43 -15.82 13.56
N ILE A 208 -2.85 -16.59 12.56
CA ILE A 208 -2.05 -17.70 12.04
C ILE A 208 -1.28 -17.21 10.82
N ALA A 209 0.05 -17.20 10.93
CA ALA A 209 0.93 -16.96 9.79
C ALA A 209 1.37 -18.28 9.16
N ARG A 210 1.28 -18.37 7.84
CA ARG A 210 1.61 -19.56 7.05
C ARG A 210 2.58 -19.16 5.93
N PRO A 211 3.89 -19.45 6.04
CA PRO A 211 4.82 -19.23 4.94
C PRO A 211 4.40 -20.04 3.70
N THR A 212 4.71 -19.54 2.50
CA THR A 212 4.51 -20.29 1.25
C THR A 212 5.38 -21.55 1.23
N GLY A 213 4.82 -22.67 0.78
CA GLY A 213 5.45 -24.00 0.87
C GLY A 213 4.81 -24.85 1.98
N ASP A 214 5.21 -26.11 2.11
CA ASP A 214 4.64 -27.07 3.08
C ASP A 214 5.17 -26.81 4.51
N ALA A 215 5.16 -25.54 4.91
CA ALA A 215 5.80 -25.00 6.10
C ALA A 215 4.87 -24.98 7.31
N ALA A 216 5.46 -25.08 8.51
CA ALA A 216 4.72 -25.06 9.76
C ALA A 216 3.97 -23.73 9.96
N ARG A 217 2.68 -23.84 10.29
CA ARG A 217 1.85 -22.70 10.67
C ARG A 217 2.31 -22.18 12.04
N ARG A 218 2.35 -20.86 12.20
CA ARG A 218 2.69 -20.22 13.47
C ARG A 218 1.52 -19.40 13.98
N SER A 219 1.09 -19.65 15.21
CA SER A 219 0.17 -18.77 15.93
C SER A 219 0.96 -17.60 16.51
N LEU A 220 0.48 -16.39 16.28
CA LEU A 220 1.03 -15.12 16.72
C LEU A 220 0.00 -14.42 17.59
N ARG A 221 0.44 -13.84 18.71
CA ARG A 221 -0.41 -13.12 19.66
C ARG A 221 -0.08 -11.63 19.67
N GLY A 222 -0.94 -10.83 20.29
CA GLY A 222 -0.69 -9.39 20.48
C GLY A 222 0.72 -9.12 21.01
N GLY A 223 1.51 -8.32 20.29
CA GLY A 223 2.91 -8.08 20.59
C GLY A 223 3.90 -8.80 19.66
N ASP A 224 3.46 -9.86 18.99
CA ASP A 224 4.31 -10.66 18.09
C ASP A 224 4.36 -10.07 16.68
N ALA A 225 5.52 -10.18 16.05
CA ALA A 225 5.68 -9.98 14.62
C ALA A 225 6.61 -11.03 14.02
N VAL A 226 6.39 -11.38 12.75
CA VAL A 226 7.24 -12.31 12.00
C VAL A 226 7.45 -11.87 10.57
N SER A 227 8.59 -12.20 10.00
CA SER A 227 8.86 -12.16 8.56
C SER A 227 8.67 -13.56 7.97
N LEU A 228 8.03 -13.65 6.81
CA LEU A 228 7.74 -14.88 6.08
C LEU A 228 8.68 -14.99 4.88
N ASP A 229 9.78 -15.74 5.02
CA ASP A 229 10.79 -15.90 3.98
C ASP A 229 11.11 -17.37 3.73
N GLN A 230 11.22 -17.78 2.46
CA GLN A 230 11.69 -19.11 2.04
C GLN A 230 11.05 -20.31 2.78
N GLY A 231 9.76 -20.25 3.08
CA GLY A 231 9.07 -21.34 3.80
C GLY A 231 9.37 -21.38 5.31
N ALA A 232 10.00 -20.36 5.86
CA ALA A 232 10.23 -20.18 7.29
C ALA A 232 9.56 -18.89 7.81
N SER A 233 9.37 -18.83 9.13
CA SER A 233 8.98 -17.59 9.81
C SER A 233 10.04 -17.19 10.83
N THR A 234 10.56 -15.98 10.71
CA THR A 234 11.56 -15.42 11.63
C THR A 234 10.92 -14.34 12.50
N ALA A 235 11.25 -14.31 13.79
CA ALA A 235 10.69 -13.30 14.69
C ALA A 235 11.19 -11.89 14.33
N ARG A 236 10.32 -10.89 14.46
CA ARG A 236 10.61 -9.48 14.20
C ARG A 236 10.06 -8.63 15.34
N GLU A 237 10.54 -7.40 15.41
CA GLU A 237 9.97 -6.41 16.32
C GLU A 237 8.63 -5.88 15.79
N LEU A 238 7.68 -5.67 16.70
CA LEU A 238 6.37 -5.14 16.34
C LEU A 238 6.49 -3.67 15.90
N ARG A 239 6.08 -3.39 14.66
CA ARG A 239 6.06 -2.05 14.09
C ARG A 239 4.64 -1.51 13.97
N SER A 240 4.01 -1.17 15.08
CA SER A 240 2.63 -0.65 15.06
C SER A 240 2.47 0.69 14.36
N ALA A 241 3.48 1.56 14.44
CA ALA A 241 3.46 2.86 13.79
C ALA A 241 3.73 2.78 12.30
N ALA A 242 4.29 1.67 11.81
CA ALA A 242 4.42 1.42 10.37
C ALA A 242 3.07 1.38 9.62
N PHE A 243 1.94 1.25 10.31
CA PHE A 243 0.61 1.11 9.72
C PHE A 243 -0.30 2.28 10.09
N ILE A 244 -1.04 2.80 9.10
CA ILE A 244 -2.12 3.76 9.34
C ILE A 244 -3.31 3.02 9.93
N GLN A 245 -3.76 3.48 11.09
CA GLN A 245 -4.90 2.89 11.80
C GLN A 245 -6.22 3.51 11.32
N LEU A 246 -7.34 2.85 11.63
CA LEU A 246 -8.67 3.26 11.16
C LEU A 246 -9.12 4.61 11.73
N ASP A 247 -8.81 4.88 13.00
CA ASP A 247 -9.08 6.15 13.66
C ASP A 247 -8.25 7.30 13.06
N GLU A 248 -6.99 7.02 12.70
CA GLU A 248 -6.12 7.97 12.02
C GLU A 248 -6.64 8.42 10.65
N MET A 249 -7.25 7.50 9.88
CA MET A 249 -7.76 7.79 8.54
C MET A 249 -8.75 8.96 8.49
N ARG A 250 -9.58 9.12 9.52
CA ARG A 250 -10.59 10.18 9.56
C ARG A 250 -9.95 11.56 9.69
N GLU A 251 -9.04 11.72 10.65
CA GLU A 251 -8.35 12.99 10.89
C GLU A 251 -7.38 13.34 9.74
N LEU A 252 -6.73 12.33 9.15
CA LEU A 252 -5.87 12.54 7.98
C LEU A 252 -6.67 13.08 6.79
N SER A 253 -7.83 12.48 6.49
CA SER A 253 -8.71 12.98 5.42
C SER A 253 -9.20 14.40 5.72
N ALA A 254 -9.65 14.67 6.95
CA ALA A 254 -10.12 16.00 7.34
C ALA A 254 -9.02 17.06 7.24
N GLY A 255 -7.77 16.70 7.60
CA GLY A 255 -6.60 17.58 7.46
C GLY A 255 -6.31 17.93 6.02
N LEU A 256 -6.38 16.96 5.10
CA LEU A 256 -6.20 17.18 3.67
C LEU A 256 -7.29 18.08 3.09
N ASP A 257 -8.56 17.80 3.41
CA ASP A 257 -9.71 18.59 2.97
C ASP A 257 -9.62 20.05 3.48
N ALA A 258 -9.07 20.24 4.68
CA ALA A 258 -8.81 21.55 5.27
C ALA A 258 -7.57 22.28 4.72
N GLY A 259 -6.88 21.70 3.72
CA GLY A 259 -5.72 22.28 3.05
C GLY A 259 -4.44 22.26 3.89
N GLN A 260 -4.29 21.33 4.83
CA GLN A 260 -3.09 21.29 5.71
C GLN A 260 -1.79 21.13 4.92
N ARG A 261 -1.78 20.32 3.85
CA ARG A 261 -0.59 20.18 2.99
C ARG A 261 -0.11 21.53 2.44
N ALA A 262 -1.01 22.32 1.88
CA ALA A 262 -0.67 23.64 1.32
C ALA A 262 -0.18 24.61 2.39
N ARG A 263 -0.72 24.53 3.63
CA ARG A 263 -0.22 25.32 4.76
C ARG A 263 1.20 24.92 5.14
N SER A 264 1.49 23.62 5.19
CA SER A 264 2.84 23.12 5.46
C SER A 264 3.82 23.59 4.39
N GLU A 265 3.47 23.45 3.12
CA GLU A 265 4.30 23.88 1.99
C GLU A 265 4.60 25.40 2.05
N ALA A 266 3.62 26.23 2.40
CA ALA A 266 3.82 27.66 2.59
C ALA A 266 4.74 28.00 3.78
N ALA A 267 4.59 27.29 4.90
CA ALA A 267 5.47 27.45 6.06
C ALA A 267 6.92 27.08 5.74
N LEU A 268 7.13 25.96 5.05
CA LEU A 268 8.46 25.54 4.59
C LEU A 268 9.06 26.53 3.58
N ALA A 269 8.25 27.09 2.68
CA ALA A 269 8.71 28.13 1.76
C ALA A 269 9.21 29.39 2.48
N GLY A 270 8.55 29.78 3.59
CA GLY A 270 9.02 30.84 4.48
C GLY A 270 10.34 30.50 5.15
N LEU A 271 10.48 29.29 5.70
CA LEU A 271 11.72 28.83 6.34
C LEU A 271 12.92 28.80 5.37
N ARG A 272 12.71 28.45 4.10
CA ARG A 272 13.76 28.48 3.07
C ARG A 272 14.35 29.87 2.82
N GLN A 273 13.61 30.92 3.17
CA GLN A 273 14.07 32.31 3.04
C GLN A 273 14.78 32.80 4.31
N ASP A 274 14.76 32.03 5.40
CA ASP A 274 15.42 32.39 6.64
C ASP A 274 16.96 32.36 6.44
N PRO A 275 17.68 33.47 6.65
CA PRO A 275 19.12 33.52 6.47
C PRO A 275 19.90 32.64 7.47
N ALA A 276 19.24 32.20 8.55
CA ALA A 276 19.81 31.29 9.53
C ALA A 276 19.55 29.81 9.19
N LEU A 277 18.84 29.48 8.11
CA LEU A 277 18.59 28.08 7.73
C LEU A 277 19.91 27.36 7.44
N ILE A 278 20.18 26.29 8.19
CA ILE A 278 21.36 25.44 7.99
C ILE A 278 21.00 24.29 7.04
N THR A 279 19.90 23.59 7.32
CA THR A 279 19.37 22.56 6.43
C THR A 279 17.87 22.36 6.64
N LEU A 280 17.17 22.03 5.57
CA LEU A 280 15.78 21.60 5.55
C LEU A 280 15.69 20.35 4.67
N LEU A 281 15.40 19.21 5.29
CA LEU A 281 15.20 17.94 4.60
C LEU A 281 13.70 17.67 4.54
N ASP A 282 13.08 18.01 3.42
CA ASP A 282 11.66 17.74 3.15
C ASP A 282 11.41 16.43 2.40
N PHE A 283 12.48 15.74 1.96
CA PHE A 283 12.48 14.50 1.20
C PHE A 283 11.70 14.51 -0.13
N GLU A 284 11.24 15.68 -0.55
CA GLU A 284 10.54 15.91 -1.82
C GLU A 284 11.44 16.57 -2.87
N THR A 285 12.32 17.47 -2.41
CA THR A 285 13.25 18.16 -3.32
C THR A 285 14.46 17.27 -3.66
N PRO A 286 15.05 17.39 -4.86
CA PRO A 286 16.17 16.54 -5.26
C PRO A 286 17.31 16.51 -4.22
N ASP A 287 17.65 17.67 -3.67
CA ASP A 287 18.73 17.82 -2.70
C ASP A 287 18.47 17.04 -1.39
N SER A 288 17.21 16.91 -0.97
CA SER A 288 16.84 16.16 0.24
C SER A 288 16.48 14.69 -0.05
N ALA A 289 15.99 14.39 -1.26
CA ALA A 289 15.57 13.05 -1.67
C ALA A 289 16.73 12.13 -2.07
N SER A 290 17.88 12.68 -2.53
CA SER A 290 19.03 11.90 -2.98
C SER A 290 20.16 11.78 -1.95
N LEU A 291 19.85 11.96 -0.65
CA LEU A 291 20.86 11.84 0.39
C LEU A 291 21.37 10.39 0.52
N PRO A 292 22.69 10.18 0.68
CA PRO A 292 23.26 8.85 0.79
C PRO A 292 22.86 8.19 2.10
N GLY A 293 22.62 6.88 2.08
CA GLY A 293 22.21 6.14 3.26
C GLY A 293 21.70 4.74 2.93
N VAL A 294 21.26 4.05 3.97
CA VAL A 294 20.54 2.77 3.89
C VAL A 294 19.22 2.97 4.64
N PHE A 295 18.11 3.04 3.92
CA PHE A 295 16.77 3.21 4.48
C PHE A 295 15.74 2.77 3.44
N ARG A 296 14.49 2.57 3.87
CA ARG A 296 13.37 2.33 2.96
C ARG A 296 12.70 3.65 2.63
N SER A 297 12.53 3.98 1.35
CA SER A 297 11.69 5.10 0.95
C SER A 297 10.23 4.64 0.94
N VAL A 298 9.39 5.28 1.75
CA VAL A 298 7.96 4.98 1.91
C VAL A 298 7.14 6.26 1.82
N GLN A 299 5.81 6.16 1.84
CA GLN A 299 4.97 7.33 1.93
C GLN A 299 5.27 8.14 3.21
N GLY A 300 5.45 9.44 3.03
CA GLY A 300 5.68 10.39 4.12
C GLY A 300 4.40 10.80 4.83
N ARG A 301 4.42 11.99 5.43
CA ARG A 301 3.28 12.50 6.19
C ARG A 301 2.07 12.84 5.32
N TRP A 302 2.29 13.13 4.03
CA TRP A 302 1.24 13.45 3.08
C TRP A 302 1.07 12.34 2.04
N PRO A 303 -0.15 12.15 1.52
CA PRO A 303 -0.36 11.35 0.33
C PRO A 303 0.57 11.74 -0.82
N GLY A 304 1.40 10.80 -1.24
CA GLY A 304 2.35 10.97 -2.34
C GLY A 304 3.62 11.74 -1.98
N SER A 305 3.81 12.15 -0.72
CA SER A 305 5.14 12.53 -0.24
C SER A 305 5.93 11.30 0.16
N HIS A 306 7.22 11.47 0.42
CA HIS A 306 8.18 10.44 0.74
C HIS A 306 8.79 10.71 2.11
N ALA A 307 9.12 9.64 2.81
CA ALA A 307 9.91 9.71 4.04
C ALA A 307 10.89 8.54 4.09
N PRO A 308 12.10 8.75 4.62
CA PRO A 308 12.96 7.65 5.02
C PRO A 308 12.33 6.91 6.21
N GLU A 309 12.24 5.60 6.07
CA GLU A 309 11.91 4.67 7.15
C GLU A 309 13.13 3.83 7.52
N PHE A 310 13.35 3.73 8.83
CA PHE A 310 14.44 2.99 9.45
C PHE A 310 13.85 1.77 10.16
N VAL A 311 14.29 0.58 9.73
CA VAL A 311 13.75 -0.72 10.18
C VAL A 311 14.87 -1.64 10.65
N GLU A 312 15.95 -1.77 9.86
CA GLU A 312 17.04 -2.69 10.15
C GLU A 312 18.14 -2.04 10.98
N VAL A 313 18.89 -2.86 11.72
CA VAL A 313 20.12 -2.40 12.37
C VAL A 313 21.08 -1.91 11.29
N GLY A 314 21.60 -0.70 11.47
CA GLY A 314 22.47 -0.09 10.46
C GLY A 314 21.75 0.90 9.55
N ASP A 315 20.42 0.91 9.49
CA ASP A 315 19.68 1.87 8.66
C ASP A 315 20.02 3.31 9.09
N HIS A 316 20.42 4.14 8.14
CA HIS A 316 20.86 5.50 8.38
C HIS A 316 20.72 6.37 7.14
N LEU A 317 20.60 7.68 7.35
CA LEU A 317 20.75 8.70 6.32
C LEU A 317 21.93 9.57 6.70
N LYS A 318 22.83 9.83 5.75
CA LYS A 318 24.01 10.68 5.95
C LYS A 318 23.74 12.09 5.44
N LEU A 319 24.21 13.06 6.20
CA LEU A 319 24.21 14.47 5.82
C LEU A 319 25.50 15.12 6.30
N ASP A 320 25.86 16.24 5.68
CA ASP A 320 26.90 17.12 6.18
C ASP A 320 26.31 18.52 6.30
N ALA A 321 26.23 19.03 7.52
CA ALA A 321 25.52 20.27 7.83
C ALA A 321 26.38 21.24 8.64
N GLY A 322 26.09 22.53 8.50
CA GLY A 322 26.69 23.59 9.33
C GLY A 322 28.11 24.02 8.96
N GLY A 323 28.76 23.37 7.99
CA GLY A 323 29.98 23.84 7.33
C GLY A 323 31.15 24.13 8.27
N GLY A 324 31.26 23.40 9.38
CA GLY A 324 32.31 23.57 10.39
C GLY A 324 32.24 24.86 11.21
N ARG A 325 31.12 25.58 11.18
CA ARG A 325 30.91 26.82 11.95
C ARG A 325 30.43 26.52 13.38
N ASP A 326 30.76 27.43 14.29
CA ASP A 326 30.20 27.46 15.64
C ASP A 326 28.83 28.15 15.60
N TRP A 327 27.82 27.51 16.19
CA TRP A 327 26.45 28.00 16.26
C TRP A 327 26.08 28.27 17.73
N PRO A 328 26.16 29.53 18.21
CA PRO A 328 25.80 29.87 19.59
C PRO A 328 24.33 29.57 19.93
N GLN A 329 23.49 29.54 18.90
CA GLN A 329 22.10 29.16 18.99
C GLN A 329 21.78 28.14 17.90
N LEU A 330 20.90 27.19 18.22
CA LEU A 330 20.51 26.13 17.29
C LEU A 330 19.07 25.71 17.60
N THR A 331 18.23 25.62 16.57
CA THR A 331 16.95 24.93 16.66
C THR A 331 17.00 23.69 15.79
N LEU A 332 16.67 22.53 16.39
CA LEU A 332 16.41 21.28 15.68
C LEU A 332 14.91 21.01 15.73
N ALA A 333 14.29 20.71 14.60
CA ALA A 333 12.89 20.30 14.56
C ALA A 333 12.69 19.17 13.53
N ALA A 334 11.74 18.27 13.77
CA ALA A 334 11.39 17.21 12.85
C ALA A 334 9.99 16.68 13.12
N TRP A 335 9.33 16.19 12.07
CA TRP A 335 8.21 15.29 12.21
C TRP A 335 8.72 13.86 12.28
N VAL A 336 8.23 13.10 13.26
CA VAL A 336 8.62 11.70 13.44
C VAL A 336 7.40 10.82 13.62
N ARG A 337 7.49 9.59 13.14
CA ARG A 337 6.50 8.54 13.33
C ARG A 337 7.24 7.32 13.88
N LEU A 338 7.22 7.17 15.20
CA LEU A 338 8.08 6.22 15.92
C LEU A 338 7.36 4.92 16.25
N ASP A 339 8.03 3.80 16.01
CA ASP A 339 7.65 2.48 16.52
C ASP A 339 8.11 2.31 17.99
N ARG A 340 7.81 1.15 18.59
CA ARG A 340 8.21 0.85 19.97
C ARG A 340 9.74 0.97 20.14
N LEU A 341 10.17 1.42 21.32
CA LEU A 341 11.57 1.65 21.65
C LEU A 341 12.17 0.41 22.30
N GLY A 342 12.96 -0.37 21.55
CA GLY A 342 13.62 -1.59 22.06
C GLY A 342 15.06 -1.43 22.54
N GLU A 343 15.72 -0.29 22.29
CA GLU A 343 17.16 -0.06 22.55
C GLU A 343 17.36 1.27 23.31
N PRO A 344 18.47 1.50 24.04
CA PRO A 344 18.53 2.57 25.03
C PRO A 344 18.39 3.98 24.45
N TYR A 345 18.70 4.15 23.17
CA TYR A 345 18.57 5.41 22.43
C TYR A 345 18.17 5.18 20.97
N GLN A 346 17.38 6.10 20.40
CA GLN A 346 17.07 6.17 18.97
C GLN A 346 17.57 7.48 18.36
N SER A 347 18.32 7.39 17.27
CA SER A 347 18.98 8.55 16.63
C SER A 347 18.03 9.40 15.81
N LEU A 348 17.85 10.67 16.20
CA LEU A 348 17.22 11.69 15.36
C LEU A 348 18.25 12.49 14.57
N LEU A 349 19.38 12.85 15.19
CA LEU A 349 20.54 13.42 14.53
C LEU A 349 21.79 13.19 15.38
N HIS A 350 22.85 12.65 14.79
CA HIS A 350 24.15 12.52 15.45
C HIS A 350 25.25 13.03 14.55
N THR A 351 25.99 14.05 14.98
CA THR A 351 27.29 14.34 14.37
C THR A 351 28.23 13.15 14.53
N ASP A 352 29.02 12.87 13.51
CA ASP A 352 30.04 11.84 13.54
C ASP A 352 31.09 12.17 14.61
N GLY A 353 31.56 11.14 15.31
CA GLY A 353 32.47 11.29 16.45
C GLY A 353 31.80 11.79 17.72
N TRP A 354 32.57 11.80 18.81
CA TRP A 354 32.16 12.28 20.14
C TRP A 354 33.40 12.43 21.03
N GLU A 355 34.24 13.43 20.75
CA GLU A 355 35.58 13.57 21.34
C GLU A 355 35.65 14.77 22.29
N SER A 356 36.36 14.64 23.42
CA SER A 356 36.53 15.75 24.38
C SER A 356 37.33 16.92 23.80
N SER A 357 38.18 16.67 22.80
CA SER A 357 38.96 17.67 22.06
C SER A 357 38.09 18.56 21.17
N ASN A 358 36.84 18.17 20.89
CA ASN A 358 35.92 18.92 20.04
C ASN A 358 34.58 19.15 20.76
N PRO A 359 34.52 20.05 21.77
CA PRO A 359 33.29 20.35 22.47
C PRO A 359 32.25 20.98 21.54
N GLY A 360 30.97 20.80 21.84
CA GLY A 360 29.85 21.32 21.07
C GLY A 360 29.28 20.37 20.01
N GLN A 361 29.91 19.22 19.75
CA GLN A 361 29.34 18.16 18.89
C GLN A 361 27.91 17.82 19.33
N VAL A 362 26.97 17.67 18.39
CA VAL A 362 25.52 17.62 18.66
C VAL A 362 24.97 16.22 18.45
N HIS A 363 24.39 15.63 19.49
CA HIS A 363 23.60 14.39 19.43
C HIS A 363 22.17 14.66 19.93
N TRP A 364 21.18 14.50 19.05
CA TRP A 364 19.75 14.59 19.33
C TRP A 364 19.10 13.21 19.16
N MET A 365 18.40 12.74 20.19
CA MET A 365 17.93 11.35 20.27
C MET A 365 16.67 11.22 21.12
N ILE A 366 16.02 10.07 20.99
CA ILE A 366 14.99 9.62 21.93
C ILE A 366 15.60 8.62 22.90
N THR A 367 15.34 8.77 24.19
CA THR A 367 15.84 7.86 25.24
C THR A 367 14.94 6.64 25.41
N HIS A 368 15.39 5.63 26.17
CA HIS A 368 14.57 4.49 26.58
C HIS A 368 13.27 4.86 27.34
N HIS A 369 13.20 6.06 27.91
CA HIS A 369 11.97 6.60 28.53
C HIS A 369 11.03 7.27 27.52
N ALA A 370 11.32 7.15 26.23
CA ALA A 370 10.65 7.87 25.16
C ALA A 370 10.73 9.41 25.28
N THR A 371 11.69 9.97 26.01
CA THR A 371 11.86 11.43 26.08
C THR A 371 12.92 11.89 25.08
N MET A 372 12.83 13.16 24.64
CA MET A 372 13.89 13.76 23.83
C MET A 372 15.11 14.04 24.68
N ARG A 373 16.30 13.82 24.13
CA ARG A 373 17.58 14.25 24.68
C ARG A 373 18.34 15.07 23.66
N LEU A 374 18.87 16.22 24.09
CA LEU A 374 19.83 17.00 23.32
C LEU A 374 21.15 17.05 24.08
N ALA A 375 22.12 16.27 23.62
CA ALA A 375 23.47 16.23 24.16
C ALA A 375 24.41 17.06 23.30
N LEU A 376 25.14 17.98 23.92
CA LEU A 376 26.27 18.68 23.30
C LEU A 376 27.54 18.34 24.07
N ARG A 377 28.57 17.89 23.36
CA ARG A 377 29.80 17.40 24.01
C ARG A 377 30.44 18.50 24.87
N GLY A 378 30.71 18.20 26.14
CA GLY A 378 31.36 19.13 27.08
C GLY A 378 30.40 20.04 27.85
N ASN A 379 29.12 20.09 27.48
CA ASN A 379 28.12 20.82 28.25
C ASN A 379 27.83 20.12 29.58
N THR A 380 27.44 20.89 30.59
CA THR A 380 27.03 20.40 31.90
C THR A 380 25.72 21.04 32.34
N LEU A 381 24.93 20.29 33.10
CA LEU A 381 23.66 20.77 33.66
C LEU A 381 23.93 21.71 34.83
N ALA A 382 23.09 22.73 34.97
CA ALA A 382 23.09 23.58 36.17
C ALA A 382 22.54 22.81 37.38
N ALA A 383 22.90 23.28 38.58
CA ALA A 383 22.38 22.72 39.81
C ALA A 383 20.85 22.73 39.85
N GLY A 384 20.23 21.60 40.22
CA GLY A 384 18.77 21.41 40.24
C GLY A 384 18.17 20.90 38.93
N PHE A 385 18.97 20.69 37.88
CA PHE A 385 18.53 20.13 36.60
C PHE A 385 19.14 18.75 36.30
N GLU A 386 19.88 18.17 37.24
CA GLU A 386 20.62 16.94 37.05
C GLU A 386 19.70 15.75 36.72
N ASN A 387 20.19 14.88 35.84
CA ASN A 387 19.56 13.60 35.55
C ASN A 387 20.64 12.51 35.39
N PRO A 388 20.27 11.21 35.43
CA PRO A 388 21.23 10.11 35.35
C PRO A 388 22.12 10.13 34.09
N GLY A 389 21.68 10.81 33.02
CA GLY A 389 22.41 10.90 31.76
C GLY A 389 23.33 12.12 31.63
N GLY A 390 23.32 13.06 32.58
CA GLY A 390 24.11 14.30 32.53
C GLY A 390 23.82 15.22 31.33
N ASN A 391 22.69 15.00 30.65
CA ASN A 391 22.30 15.73 29.44
C ASN A 391 20.86 16.24 29.55
N PRO A 392 20.51 17.37 28.94
CA PRO A 392 19.13 17.86 28.92
C PRO A 392 18.18 16.84 28.31
N ASP A 393 17.14 16.49 29.08
CA ASP A 393 16.04 15.64 28.64
C ASP A 393 14.71 16.36 28.79
N SER A 394 13.79 16.08 27.86
CA SER A 394 12.39 16.46 27.95
C SER A 394 11.66 15.68 29.07
N LEU A 395 10.45 16.10 29.43
CA LEU A 395 9.63 15.45 30.47
C LEU A 395 8.65 14.45 29.87
N THR A 396 7.97 14.83 28.80
CA THR A 396 6.87 14.04 28.26
C THR A 396 7.39 12.96 27.30
N PRO A 397 6.95 11.69 27.46
CA PRO A 397 7.15 10.66 26.45
C PRO A 397 6.62 11.09 25.08
N VAL A 398 7.45 11.00 24.05
CA VAL A 398 7.13 11.35 22.66
C VAL A 398 6.59 10.18 21.84
N LEU A 399 6.42 9.02 22.47
CA LEU A 399 5.77 7.88 21.82
C LEU A 399 4.28 8.20 21.62
N PRO A 400 3.79 8.24 20.37
CA PRO A 400 2.38 8.49 20.12
C PRO A 400 1.53 7.31 20.60
N GLU A 401 0.32 7.59 21.08
CA GLU A 401 -0.61 6.57 21.61
C GLU A 401 -0.96 5.48 20.58
N GLN A 402 -0.78 5.74 19.26
CA GLN A 402 -1.11 4.81 18.18
C GLN A 402 -0.22 4.98 16.93
N GLY A 403 1.04 5.39 17.10
CA GLY A 403 1.97 5.48 15.98
C GLY A 403 1.78 6.68 15.05
N ARG A 404 1.13 7.76 15.50
CA ARG A 404 0.89 8.99 14.73
C ARG A 404 2.16 9.81 14.50
N TRP A 405 2.13 10.70 13.50
CA TRP A 405 3.15 11.74 13.33
C TRP A 405 3.13 12.72 14.51
N VAL A 406 4.29 12.99 15.10
CA VAL A 406 4.48 14.01 16.14
C VAL A 406 5.59 14.96 15.74
N HIS A 407 5.46 16.23 16.13
CA HIS A 407 6.46 17.25 15.87
C HIS A 407 7.34 17.45 17.10
N LEU A 408 8.63 17.20 16.94
CA LEU A 408 9.62 17.34 17.99
C LEU A 408 10.51 18.54 17.69
N ALA A 409 10.81 19.35 18.71
CA ALA A 409 11.81 20.39 18.56
C ALA A 409 12.65 20.56 19.83
N ALA A 410 13.93 20.88 19.64
CA ALA A 410 14.86 21.27 20.68
C ALA A 410 15.53 22.60 20.30
N VAL A 411 15.40 23.60 21.18
CA VAL A 411 15.98 24.93 21.01
C VAL A 411 17.13 25.08 22.00
N TYR A 412 18.33 25.29 21.48
CA TYR A 412 19.57 25.48 22.21
C TYR A 412 20.01 26.95 22.15
N ASP A 413 20.34 27.53 23.30
CA ASP A 413 20.85 28.89 23.42
C ASP A 413 22.05 28.91 24.37
N ALA A 414 23.27 28.89 23.82
CA ALA A 414 24.49 28.89 24.62
C ALA A 414 24.70 30.19 25.41
N PRO A 415 24.51 31.41 24.83
CA PRO A 415 24.56 32.66 25.59
C PRO A 415 23.59 32.69 26.78
N GLY A 416 22.34 32.25 26.58
CA GLY A 416 21.34 32.15 27.65
C GLY A 416 21.50 30.94 28.55
N ARG A 417 22.37 29.98 28.20
CA ARG A 417 22.59 28.69 28.86
C ARG A 417 21.31 27.88 29.06
N THR A 418 20.47 27.81 28.02
CA THR A 418 19.20 27.07 28.07
C THR A 418 19.06 26.05 26.95
N VAL A 419 18.31 24.98 27.25
CA VAL A 419 17.75 24.05 26.27
C VAL A 419 16.25 23.98 26.50
N ARG A 420 15.44 24.22 25.46
CA ARG A 420 13.98 24.12 25.52
C ARG A 420 13.48 23.03 24.58
N PHE A 421 12.78 22.05 25.12
CA PHE A 421 12.13 20.99 24.37
C PHE A 421 10.67 21.35 24.10
N HIS A 422 10.21 21.08 22.89
CA HIS A 422 8.82 21.27 22.50
C HIS A 422 8.27 20.00 21.87
N LEU A 423 7.05 19.64 22.26
CA LEU A 423 6.28 18.53 21.69
C LEU A 423 4.99 19.10 21.08
N ASN A 424 4.77 18.84 19.79
CA ASN A 424 3.61 19.31 19.05
C ASN A 424 3.39 20.83 19.18
N GLY A 425 4.48 21.58 19.06
CA GLY A 425 4.49 23.05 19.09
C GLY A 425 4.25 23.68 20.47
N ARG A 426 4.23 22.88 21.55
CA ARG A 426 4.09 23.35 22.93
C ARG A 426 5.38 23.10 23.70
N LEU A 427 5.75 24.04 24.56
CA LEU A 427 6.88 23.88 25.47
C LEU A 427 6.62 22.69 26.40
N ASP A 428 7.56 21.75 26.41
CA ASP A 428 7.55 20.59 27.31
C ASP A 428 8.44 20.84 28.53
N ARG A 429 9.68 21.31 28.30
CA ARG A 429 10.64 21.59 29.37
C ARG A 429 11.68 22.62 28.95
N GLU A 430 12.06 23.49 29.89
CA GLU A 430 13.30 24.26 29.84
C GLU A 430 14.32 23.67 30.82
N VAL A 431 15.57 23.55 30.39
CA VAL A 431 16.71 23.06 31.17
C VAL A 431 17.81 24.09 31.16
N ARG A 432 18.39 24.41 32.33
CA ARG A 432 19.53 25.32 32.45
C ARG A 432 20.86 24.56 32.46
N LEU A 433 21.87 25.18 31.88
CA LEU A 433 23.23 24.67 31.76
C LEU A 433 24.19 25.47 32.64
N ASP A 434 25.18 24.81 33.20
CA ASP A 434 26.32 25.46 33.86
C ASP A 434 27.40 25.79 32.81
N VAL A 435 27.79 24.79 32.02
CA VAL A 435 28.67 24.93 30.84
C VAL A 435 27.85 24.74 29.56
N ALA A 436 27.97 25.72 28.65
CA ALA A 436 27.29 25.72 27.35
C ALA A 436 28.26 26.15 26.23
N HIS A 437 28.74 25.19 25.44
CA HIS A 437 29.56 25.44 24.25
C HIS A 437 28.70 25.77 23.03
N PRO A 438 29.17 26.58 22.07
CA PRO A 438 28.50 26.70 20.78
C PRO A 438 28.28 25.32 20.13
N ALA A 439 27.15 25.13 19.47
CA ALA A 439 26.87 23.89 18.76
C ALA A 439 27.79 23.75 17.55
N ARG A 440 28.35 22.56 17.35
CA ARG A 440 29.20 22.21 16.21
C ARG A 440 28.55 21.09 15.42
N LEU A 441 28.15 21.41 14.21
CA LEU A 441 27.63 20.47 13.23
C LEU A 441 28.76 20.05 12.26
N GLY A 442 28.49 19.06 11.42
CA GLY A 442 29.39 18.55 10.39
C GLY A 442 28.80 17.30 9.75
N PRO A 443 29.64 16.34 9.32
CA PRO A 443 29.19 15.00 8.95
C PRO A 443 28.33 14.41 10.07
N ALA A 444 27.15 13.92 9.71
CA ALA A 444 26.15 13.47 10.65
C ALA A 444 25.28 12.36 10.05
N GLN A 445 24.55 11.69 10.94
CA GLN A 445 23.63 10.61 10.59
C GLN A 445 22.27 10.81 11.28
N ILE A 446 21.21 10.48 10.54
CA ILE A 446 19.85 10.24 11.06
C ILE A 446 19.62 8.74 11.02
N GLY A 447 18.86 8.18 11.95
CA GLY A 447 18.52 6.76 11.94
C GLY A 447 19.55 5.87 12.62
N ASN A 448 20.79 6.35 12.77
CA ASN A 448 21.86 5.66 13.46
C ASN A 448 22.93 6.64 13.96
N TRP A 449 23.95 6.11 14.63
CA TRP A 449 25.23 6.76 14.80
C TRP A 449 26.32 5.94 14.10
N ASN A 450 27.50 6.53 13.88
CA ASN A 450 28.62 5.90 13.18
C ASN A 450 29.22 4.64 13.86
N ARG A 451 28.57 4.15 14.93
CA ARG A 451 28.88 2.93 15.67
C ARG A 451 27.83 1.83 15.57
N ASN A 452 26.73 2.06 14.86
CA ASN A 452 25.62 1.12 14.71
C ASN A 452 24.85 0.76 16.00
N ASP A 453 24.78 1.66 16.98
CA ASP A 453 24.25 1.41 18.33
C ASP A 453 23.03 2.26 18.73
N ARG A 454 22.44 3.03 17.80
CA ARG A 454 21.32 3.96 18.08
C ARG A 454 20.25 3.94 17.00
N ARG A 455 19.88 2.72 16.60
CA ARG A 455 18.90 2.48 15.54
C ARG A 455 17.60 3.23 15.84
N LEU A 456 17.15 4.04 14.90
CA LEU A 456 15.80 4.59 14.89
C LEU A 456 14.84 3.52 14.37
N SER A 457 13.68 3.39 15.00
CA SER A 457 12.60 2.55 14.50
C SER A 457 11.42 3.45 14.14
N GLY A 458 11.20 3.68 12.85
CA GLY A 458 10.14 4.56 12.38
C GLY A 458 10.53 5.44 11.21
N ARG A 459 9.75 6.51 11.00
CA ARG A 459 9.90 7.46 9.88
C ARG A 459 10.26 8.86 10.39
N VAL A 460 10.99 9.60 9.57
CA VAL A 460 11.30 11.03 9.78
C VAL A 460 10.82 11.82 8.57
N ASP A 461 10.27 13.00 8.80
CA ASP A 461 9.86 13.95 7.76
C ASP A 461 10.21 15.38 8.22
N GLU A 462 10.43 16.28 7.27
CA GLU A 462 10.74 17.71 7.51
C GLU A 462 11.78 17.98 8.61
N LEU A 463 13.00 17.44 8.49
CA LEU A 463 14.09 17.74 9.43
C LEU A 463 14.65 19.14 9.18
N ILE A 464 14.62 20.00 10.19
CA ILE A 464 15.08 21.39 10.16
C ILE A 464 16.23 21.56 11.13
N LEU A 465 17.35 22.13 10.64
CA LEU A 465 18.39 22.72 11.48
C LEU A 465 18.48 24.22 11.17
N LEU A 466 18.34 25.04 12.20
CA LEU A 466 18.29 26.49 12.09
C LEU A 466 19.29 27.12 13.06
N GLY A 467 20.17 27.99 12.57
CA GLY A 467 21.26 28.64 13.32
C GLY A 467 20.82 29.78 14.24
N ARG A 468 19.57 29.76 14.71
CA ARG A 468 19.01 30.71 15.68
C ARG A 468 18.00 29.99 16.58
N ALA A 469 17.72 30.59 17.74
CA ALA A 469 16.68 30.10 18.63
C ALA A 469 15.28 30.50 18.10
N MET A 470 14.43 29.52 17.78
CA MET A 470 13.02 29.79 17.49
C MET A 470 12.27 30.14 18.77
N SER A 471 11.34 31.08 18.66
CA SER A 471 10.37 31.40 19.70
C SER A 471 9.30 30.31 19.82
N GLU A 472 8.58 30.30 20.95
CA GLU A 472 7.46 29.36 21.14
C GLU A 472 6.33 29.61 20.14
N ALA A 473 6.12 30.87 19.73
CA ALA A 473 5.12 31.23 18.74
C ALA A 473 5.46 30.62 17.37
N GLU A 474 6.71 30.77 16.91
CA GLU A 474 7.15 30.18 15.64
C GLU A 474 7.03 28.66 15.64
N LEU A 475 7.39 27.98 16.74
CA LEU A 475 7.27 26.52 16.84
C LEU A 475 5.81 26.06 16.88
N ARG A 476 4.92 26.84 17.49
CA ARG A 476 3.47 26.57 17.50
C ARG A 476 2.87 26.72 16.11
N GLU A 477 3.26 27.77 15.39
CA GLU A 477 2.83 28.01 14.02
C GLU A 477 3.36 26.94 13.06
N LEU A 478 4.65 26.58 13.17
CA LEU A 478 5.26 25.51 12.39
C LEU A 478 4.52 24.17 12.58
N HIS A 479 4.25 23.78 13.83
CA HIS A 479 3.46 22.59 14.11
C HIS A 479 2.03 22.68 13.57
N ALA A 480 1.34 23.81 13.78
CA ALA A 480 -0.04 23.98 13.33
C ALA A 480 -0.19 23.92 11.80
N ALA A 481 0.79 24.47 11.08
CA ALA A 481 0.88 24.42 9.63
C ALA A 481 1.21 23.00 9.13
N GLY A 482 2.10 22.27 9.83
CA GLY A 482 2.54 20.94 9.45
C GLY A 482 1.62 19.79 9.88
N SER A 483 0.72 19.97 10.86
CA SER A 483 -0.09 18.87 11.36
C SER A 483 -0.97 18.24 10.26
N PRO A 484 -0.86 16.93 10.00
CA PRO A 484 -1.70 16.25 9.02
C PRO A 484 -3.10 15.94 9.56
N TYR A 485 -3.32 16.16 10.85
CA TYR A 485 -4.54 15.80 11.58
C TYR A 485 -5.39 17.04 11.88
N ARG A 486 -6.71 16.90 11.72
CA ARG A 486 -7.73 17.90 12.07
C ARG A 486 -8.99 17.31 12.65
#